data_AF-A0AAN8IGI7-F1
#
_entry.id   AF-A0AAN8IGI7-F1
#
_cell.length_a   1.000
_cell.length_b   1.000
_cell.length_c   1.000
_cell.angle_alpha   90.00
_cell.angle_beta   90.00
_cell.angle_gamma   90.00
#
_symmetry.space_group_name_H-M   'P 1'
#
loop_
_entity.id
_entity.type
_entity.pdbx_description
1 polymer ?
#
loop_
_entity_poly.entity_id
_entity_poly.type
_entity_poly.pdbx_seq_one_letter_code
_entity_poly.pdbx_strand_id
1 'polypeptide(L)'
;MLYILVLLLLALTLDCRRITEFENYAIKQYCGMNRLYKKASFKIFGGRGVVPGEYPWLVLITIPKLKGGRIGHKACTGSLISPRHVLTAAHCVTDYDAQKSGPCYGREQVVKAPMEKLQDLKVYVGTVCRHQKDCGTRQRVRKVIVHENWKRCVQSSVFPNNQVEVHDLAIIELENDISYKRASPICLPSENLRIQRVLHGAGSGRDEAEPVVGGQRRPMPLSLILR
;
A
#
# COMPACT_ATOMS: atom_id res chain seq x y z
N MET A 1 -12.54 41.52 -4.88
CA MET A 1 -11.16 40.99 -4.69
C MET A 1 -11.07 39.91 -3.62
N LEU A 2 -11.63 40.12 -2.42
CA LEU A 2 -11.57 39.13 -1.32
C LEU A 2 -12.15 37.75 -1.72
N TYR A 3 -13.26 37.73 -2.46
CA TYR A 3 -13.88 36.48 -2.92
C TYR A 3 -13.01 35.69 -3.91
N ILE A 4 -12.31 36.36 -4.82
CA ILE A 4 -11.38 35.73 -5.77
C ILE A 4 -10.16 35.18 -5.04
N LEU A 5 -9.65 35.90 -4.05
CA LEU A 5 -8.56 35.42 -3.18
C LEU A 5 -9.00 34.20 -2.38
N VAL A 6 -10.22 34.20 -1.83
CA VAL A 6 -10.77 33.04 -1.09
C VAL A 6 -10.97 31.85 -2.02
N LEU A 7 -11.48 32.04 -3.24
CA LEU A 7 -11.61 30.96 -4.23
C LEU A 7 -10.26 30.40 -4.69
N LEU A 8 -9.25 31.25 -4.90
CA LEU A 8 -7.89 30.83 -5.23
C LEU A 8 -7.23 30.08 -4.07
N LEU A 9 -7.39 30.55 -2.84
CA LEU A 9 -6.90 29.87 -1.65
C LEU A 9 -7.62 28.53 -1.43
N LEU A 10 -8.94 28.48 -1.65
CA LEU A 10 -9.70 27.23 -1.60
C LEU A 10 -9.25 26.25 -2.69
N ALA A 11 -9.05 26.71 -3.93
CA ALA A 11 -8.53 25.89 -5.03
C ALA A 11 -7.13 25.31 -4.72
N LEU A 12 -6.24 26.12 -4.13
CA LEU A 12 -4.91 25.66 -3.69
C LEU A 12 -4.97 24.63 -2.56
N THR A 13 -6.02 24.65 -1.73
CA THR A 13 -6.23 23.66 -0.65
C THR A 13 -6.98 22.40 -1.08
N LEU A 14 -7.72 22.45 -2.20
CA LEU A 14 -8.54 21.34 -2.70
C LEU A 14 -7.85 20.47 -3.76
N ASP A 15 -6.65 20.86 -4.19
CA ASP A 15 -5.99 20.19 -5.31
C ASP A 15 -5.32 18.87 -4.87
N CYS A 16 -5.93 17.73 -5.24
CA CYS A 16 -5.20 16.47 -5.37
C CYS A 16 -4.10 16.72 -6.41
N ARG A 17 -2.83 16.42 -6.10
CA ARG A 17 -1.75 16.59 -7.10
C ARG A 17 -1.79 15.46 -8.12
N ARG A 18 -2.82 15.49 -8.96
CA ARG A 18 -3.03 14.54 -10.05
C ARG A 18 -1.81 14.56 -10.96
N ILE A 19 -1.42 13.38 -11.41
CA ILE A 19 -0.36 13.22 -12.39
C ILE A 19 -0.85 13.81 -13.72
N THR A 20 -0.10 14.76 -14.25
CA THR A 20 -0.34 15.36 -15.56
C THR A 20 -0.09 14.36 -16.69
N GLU A 21 -0.58 14.64 -17.89
CA GLU A 21 -0.34 13.78 -19.05
C GLU A 21 1.16 13.63 -19.36
N PHE A 22 1.91 14.73 -19.25
CA PHE A 22 3.36 14.73 -19.44
C PHE A 22 4.09 13.89 -18.37
N GLU A 23 3.75 14.06 -17.09
CA GLU A 23 4.31 13.22 -16.02
C GLU A 23 3.96 11.75 -16.24
N ASN A 24 2.73 11.44 -16.65
CA ASN A 24 2.30 10.07 -16.95
C ASN A 24 3.08 9.47 -18.13
N TYR A 25 3.29 10.24 -19.20
CA TYR A 25 4.13 9.83 -20.32
C TYR A 25 5.55 9.53 -19.85
N ALA A 26 6.14 10.40 -19.03
CA ALA A 26 7.48 10.20 -18.48
C ALA A 26 7.54 8.96 -17.58
N ILE A 27 6.58 8.77 -16.66
CA ILE A 27 6.51 7.60 -15.77
C ILE A 27 6.48 6.30 -16.58
N LYS A 28 5.70 6.25 -17.66
CA LYS A 28 5.63 5.07 -18.55
C LYS A 28 6.99 4.72 -19.18
N GLN A 29 7.87 5.70 -19.37
CA GLN A 29 9.22 5.42 -19.86
C GLN A 29 10.12 4.74 -18.83
N TYR A 30 9.78 4.80 -17.53
CA TYR A 30 10.64 4.23 -16.48
C TYR A 30 10.03 3.40 -15.38
N CYS A 31 8.71 3.20 -15.39
CA CYS A 31 8.04 2.29 -14.48
C CYS A 31 8.50 0.84 -14.70
N GLY A 32 8.43 0.02 -13.66
CA GLY A 32 8.76 -1.42 -13.73
C GLY A 32 10.24 -1.73 -13.97
N MET A 33 11.08 -0.72 -14.26
CA MET A 33 12.51 -0.91 -14.37
C MET A 33 13.14 -1.10 -13.00
N ASN A 34 13.76 -2.26 -12.83
CA ASN A 34 14.55 -2.58 -11.65
C ASN A 34 16.00 -2.05 -11.79
N ARG A 35 16.14 -0.71 -11.81
CA ARG A 35 17.46 -0.06 -11.97
C ARG A 35 18.35 -0.17 -10.73
N LEU A 36 17.77 -0.51 -9.58
CA LEU A 36 18.48 -0.59 -8.30
C LEU A 36 19.04 -2.00 -8.02
N TYR A 37 18.76 -2.99 -8.87
CA TYR A 37 19.15 -4.37 -8.63
C TYR A 37 20.14 -4.91 -9.67
N LYS A 38 21.37 -5.23 -9.21
CA LYS A 38 22.34 -6.01 -9.99
C LYS A 38 22.17 -7.51 -9.69
N LYS A 39 21.38 -8.17 -10.55
CA LYS A 39 21.34 -9.63 -10.84
C LYS A 39 21.18 -10.57 -9.62
N ALA A 40 20.02 -11.24 -9.49
CA ALA A 40 19.93 -12.55 -8.82
C ALA A 40 19.71 -13.66 -9.84
N SER A 41 20.45 -14.74 -9.62
CA SER A 41 20.12 -16.08 -10.07
C SER A 41 18.92 -16.60 -9.26
N PHE A 42 17.89 -17.06 -9.97
CA PHE A 42 16.69 -17.64 -9.36
C PHE A 42 16.93 -19.07 -8.86
N LYS A 43 16.41 -19.39 -7.68
CA LYS A 43 15.73 -20.64 -7.32
C LYS A 43 15.04 -20.46 -5.95
N ILE A 44 13.89 -21.12 -5.76
CA ILE A 44 13.39 -21.79 -4.52
C ILE A 44 11.84 -21.73 -4.45
N PHE A 45 11.25 -22.86 -4.03
CA PHE A 45 9.85 -23.06 -3.64
C PHE A 45 9.66 -22.67 -2.16
N GLY A 46 8.56 -22.00 -1.81
CA GLY A 46 8.48 -21.25 -0.55
C GLY A 46 9.26 -19.94 -0.70
N GLY A 47 8.74 -18.84 -0.15
CA GLY A 47 9.28 -17.52 -0.46
C GLY A 47 10.76 -17.33 -0.10
N ARG A 48 11.35 -16.23 -0.54
CA ARG A 48 12.71 -15.84 -0.12
C ARG A 48 12.76 -14.43 0.42
N GLY A 49 13.75 -14.13 1.24
CA GLY A 49 14.06 -12.75 1.60
C GLY A 49 14.27 -11.90 0.34
N VAL A 50 13.65 -10.72 0.31
CA VAL A 50 13.84 -9.75 -0.77
C VAL A 50 15.21 -9.11 -0.58
N VAL A 51 16.02 -9.06 -1.64
CA VAL A 51 17.33 -8.39 -1.59
C VAL A 51 17.13 -6.87 -1.68
N PRO A 52 17.96 -6.05 -1.01
CA PRO A 52 17.85 -4.61 -1.12
C PRO A 52 17.86 -4.11 -2.57
N GLY A 53 16.89 -3.26 -2.90
CA GLY A 53 16.69 -2.71 -4.25
C GLY A 53 15.98 -3.62 -5.24
N GLU A 54 15.67 -4.88 -4.90
CA GLU A 54 15.03 -5.83 -5.82
C GLU A 54 13.61 -5.46 -6.26
N TYR A 55 12.80 -4.85 -5.40
CA TYR A 55 11.48 -4.33 -5.77
C TYR A 55 11.41 -2.86 -5.37
N PRO A 56 12.00 -1.96 -6.18
CA PRO A 56 12.14 -0.55 -5.81
C PRO A 56 10.81 0.18 -5.65
N TRP A 57 9.72 -0.37 -6.18
CA TRP A 57 8.36 0.13 -6.00
C TRP A 57 7.68 -0.34 -4.71
N LEU A 58 8.23 -1.31 -3.99
CA LEU A 58 7.56 -1.87 -2.82
C LEU A 58 7.47 -0.83 -1.69
N VAL A 59 6.35 -0.79 -0.99
CA VAL A 59 6.11 0.16 0.10
C VAL A 59 5.68 -0.58 1.36
N LEU A 60 6.34 -0.30 2.47
CA LEU A 60 5.91 -0.72 3.81
C LEU A 60 5.02 0.36 4.43
N ILE A 61 3.83 -0.03 4.86
CA ILE A 61 2.88 0.82 5.57
C ILE A 61 2.71 0.25 6.98
N THR A 62 3.00 1.04 8.00
CA THR A 62 2.79 0.64 9.40
C THR A 62 1.87 1.61 10.11
N ILE A 63 0.89 1.05 10.82
CA ILE A 63 -0.16 1.79 11.52
C ILE A 63 -0.16 1.35 12.98
N PRO A 64 -0.04 2.26 13.96
CA PRO A 64 -0.15 1.91 15.37
C PRO A 64 -1.51 1.28 15.67
N LYS A 65 -1.51 0.23 16.50
CA LYS A 65 -2.72 -0.41 17.01
C LYS A 65 -2.59 -0.62 18.49
N LEU A 66 -3.59 -0.18 19.25
CA LEU A 66 -3.74 -0.55 20.64
C LEU A 66 -4.42 -1.91 20.70
N LYS A 67 -3.79 -2.88 21.36
CA LYS A 67 -4.39 -4.20 21.62
C LYS A 67 -4.14 -4.58 23.07
N GLY A 68 -5.19 -4.59 23.89
CA GLY A 68 -5.12 -4.99 25.30
C GLY A 68 -4.11 -4.19 26.12
N GLY A 69 -4.07 -2.86 25.97
CA GLY A 69 -3.14 -1.98 26.69
C GLY A 69 -1.70 -1.96 26.17
N ARG A 70 -1.36 -2.75 25.14
CA ARG A 70 -0.04 -2.72 24.47
C ARG A 70 -0.13 -2.02 23.12
N ILE A 71 0.88 -1.19 22.82
CA ILE A 71 1.04 -0.56 21.51
C ILE A 71 1.71 -1.58 20.58
N GLY A 72 0.95 -2.08 19.59
CA GLY A 72 1.46 -2.86 18.47
C GLY A 72 1.36 -2.07 17.16
N HIS A 73 1.69 -2.72 16.05
CA HIS A 73 1.55 -2.15 14.71
C HIS A 73 0.86 -3.14 13.76
N LYS A 74 -0.05 -2.64 12.92
CA LYS A 74 -0.49 -3.33 11.70
C LYS A 74 0.51 -3.00 10.60
N ALA A 75 1.03 -4.02 9.93
CA ALA A 75 1.84 -3.86 8.73
C ALA A 75 0.97 -4.17 7.49
N CYS A 76 1.12 -3.34 6.48
CA CYS A 76 0.53 -3.48 5.16
C CYS A 76 1.61 -3.22 4.10
N THR A 77 1.32 -3.64 2.88
CA THR A 77 2.19 -3.40 1.72
C THR A 77 1.47 -2.49 0.72
N GLY A 78 2.23 -1.70 -0.02
CA GLY A 78 1.75 -0.94 -1.18
C GLY A 78 2.77 -0.96 -2.31
N SER A 79 2.41 -0.33 -3.43
CA SER A 79 3.30 -0.15 -4.57
C SER A 79 3.34 1.32 -4.97
N LEU A 80 4.54 1.87 -5.14
CA LEU A 80 4.75 3.19 -5.72
C LEU A 80 4.34 3.11 -7.20
N ILE A 81 3.38 3.95 -7.63
CA ILE A 81 2.87 3.99 -9.02
C ILE A 81 3.20 5.32 -9.72
N SER A 82 3.67 6.31 -8.96
CA SER A 82 4.25 7.56 -9.46
C SER A 82 5.27 8.08 -8.44
N PRO A 83 5.99 9.19 -8.68
CA PRO A 83 6.88 9.78 -7.69
C PRO A 83 6.22 10.09 -6.33
N ARG A 84 4.88 10.23 -6.27
CA ARG A 84 4.16 10.67 -5.07
C ARG A 84 2.90 9.87 -4.74
N HIS A 85 2.58 8.82 -5.49
CA HIS A 85 1.37 8.02 -5.26
C HIS A 85 1.73 6.57 -4.95
N VAL A 86 1.18 6.06 -3.86
CA VAL A 86 1.25 4.66 -3.47
C VAL A 86 -0.13 4.03 -3.64
N LEU A 87 -0.19 2.96 -4.43
CA LEU A 87 -1.35 2.09 -4.53
C LEU A 87 -1.32 1.08 -3.39
N THR A 88 -2.43 0.91 -2.70
CA THR A 88 -2.58 -0.09 -1.62
C THR A 88 -4.04 -0.53 -1.52
N ALA A 89 -4.32 -1.41 -0.56
CA ALA A 89 -5.67 -1.87 -0.29
C ALA A 89 -6.43 -0.84 0.56
N ALA A 90 -7.73 -0.65 0.28
CA ALA A 90 -8.59 0.20 1.10
C ALA A 90 -8.59 -0.26 2.55
N HIS A 91 -8.66 -1.57 2.77
CA HIS A 91 -8.66 -2.12 4.12
C HIS A 91 -7.38 -1.81 4.90
N CYS A 92 -6.28 -1.47 4.22
CA CYS A 92 -5.03 -1.09 4.88
C CYS A 92 -5.15 0.26 5.57
N VAL A 93 -5.86 1.21 4.96
CA VAL A 93 -5.85 2.65 5.29
C VAL A 93 -7.22 3.18 5.73
N THR A 94 -8.07 2.28 6.21
CA THR A 94 -9.37 2.58 6.81
C THR A 94 -9.33 2.24 8.30
N ASP A 95 -9.79 3.19 9.13
CA ASP A 95 -9.98 2.94 10.56
C ASP A 95 -11.19 2.05 10.77
N TYR A 96 -11.08 1.12 11.71
CA TYR A 96 -12.18 0.25 12.09
C TYR A 96 -12.51 0.49 13.54
N ASP A 97 -13.76 0.82 13.81
CA ASP A 97 -14.28 0.91 15.16
C ASP A 97 -13.98 -0.41 15.90
N ALA A 98 -13.16 -0.33 16.96
CA ALA A 98 -12.73 -1.47 17.76
C ALA A 98 -13.92 -2.23 18.38
N GLN A 99 -15.06 -1.55 18.58
CA GLN A 99 -16.28 -2.15 19.14
C GLN A 99 -17.12 -2.87 18.07
N LYS A 100 -16.94 -2.56 16.78
CA LYS A 100 -17.69 -3.15 15.64
C LYS A 100 -16.83 -4.05 14.75
N SER A 101 -15.52 -4.14 14.99
CA SER A 101 -14.55 -4.89 14.20
C SER A 101 -14.47 -6.38 14.59
N GLY A 102 -15.63 -7.01 14.71
CA GLY A 102 -15.75 -8.47 14.75
C GLY A 102 -15.70 -9.11 13.35
N PRO A 103 -15.76 -10.45 13.27
CA PRO A 103 -16.00 -11.17 12.01
C PRO A 103 -17.26 -10.63 11.30
N CYS A 104 -17.26 -10.62 9.96
CA CYS A 104 -18.40 -10.20 9.15
C CYS A 104 -19.55 -11.23 9.29
N TYR A 105 -20.24 -11.22 10.44
CA TYR A 105 -21.40 -12.05 10.70
C TYR A 105 -22.64 -11.44 10.08
N GLY A 106 -22.80 -11.57 8.76
CA GLY A 106 -24.04 -11.19 8.07
C GLY A 106 -24.45 -9.73 8.27
N ARG A 107 -23.50 -8.79 8.40
CA ARG A 107 -23.78 -7.35 8.53
C ARG A 107 -23.06 -6.59 7.42
N GLU A 108 -23.79 -5.73 6.72
CA GLU A 108 -23.17 -4.74 5.84
C GLU A 108 -22.45 -3.70 6.71
N GLN A 109 -21.14 -3.59 6.54
CA GLN A 109 -20.34 -2.57 7.22
C GLN A 109 -19.78 -1.62 6.17
N VAL A 110 -20.42 -0.46 6.08
CA VAL A 110 -19.98 0.65 5.25
C VAL A 110 -19.00 1.48 6.08
N VAL A 111 -17.71 1.17 5.97
CA VAL A 111 -16.66 2.02 6.53
C VAL A 111 -16.06 2.81 5.37
N LYS A 112 -16.55 4.03 5.16
CA LYS A 112 -16.20 4.87 4.01
C LYS A 112 -15.08 5.87 4.29
N ALA A 113 -14.74 6.13 5.55
CA ALA A 113 -13.77 7.16 5.87
C ALA A 113 -12.33 6.60 5.78
N PRO A 114 -11.40 7.29 5.07
CA PRO A 114 -9.98 7.06 5.26
C PRO A 114 -9.58 7.33 6.72
N MET A 115 -8.44 6.80 7.16
CA MET A 115 -7.92 7.07 8.50
C MET A 115 -7.90 8.57 8.82
N GLU A 116 -8.48 8.96 9.96
CA GLU A 116 -8.59 10.39 10.34
C GLU A 116 -7.23 10.99 10.68
N LYS A 117 -6.35 10.18 11.31
CA LYS A 117 -5.01 10.60 11.73
C LYS A 117 -3.96 10.15 10.73
N LEU A 118 -3.79 10.91 9.64
CA LEU A 118 -2.79 10.62 8.59
C LEU A 118 -1.35 10.48 9.14
N GLN A 119 -1.04 11.17 10.23
CA GLN A 119 0.25 11.10 10.91
C GLN A 119 0.57 9.72 11.53
N ASP A 120 -0.45 8.90 11.77
CA ASP A 120 -0.31 7.51 12.25
C ASP A 120 0.09 6.54 11.13
N LEU A 121 -0.12 6.89 9.86
CA LEU A 121 0.41 6.13 8.72
C LEU A 121 1.91 6.41 8.59
N LYS A 122 2.73 5.43 8.96
CA LYS A 122 4.16 5.46 8.70
C LYS A 122 4.44 4.72 7.39
N VAL A 123 4.82 5.47 6.36
CA VAL A 123 5.08 4.96 5.01
C VAL A 123 6.58 4.96 4.71
N TYR A 124 7.10 3.84 4.22
CA TYR A 124 8.49 3.66 3.83
C TYR A 124 8.54 3.06 2.42
N VAL A 125 9.35 3.62 1.54
CA VAL A 125 9.40 3.28 0.11
C VAL A 125 10.68 2.55 -0.25
N GLY A 126 10.58 1.65 -1.23
CA GLY A 126 11.66 0.80 -1.70
C GLY A 126 11.94 -0.39 -0.78
N THR A 127 12.63 -1.41 -1.30
CA THR A 127 13.12 -2.57 -0.54
C THR A 127 14.43 -2.27 0.19
N VAL A 128 14.63 -1.06 0.71
CA VAL A 128 15.91 -0.65 1.30
C VAL A 128 16.20 -1.30 2.66
N CYS A 129 15.20 -1.90 3.30
CA CYS A 129 15.27 -2.40 4.67
C CYS A 129 14.53 -3.73 4.80
N ARG A 130 14.91 -4.52 5.81
CA ARG A 130 14.25 -5.78 6.18
C ARG A 130 13.27 -5.60 7.35
N HIS A 131 13.55 -4.66 8.25
CA HIS A 131 12.68 -4.30 9.38
C HIS A 131 12.45 -2.79 9.41
N GLN A 132 11.31 -2.37 9.98
CA GLN A 132 10.93 -0.95 10.10
C GLN A 132 12.03 -0.07 10.72
N LYS A 133 12.73 -0.57 11.74
CA LYS A 133 13.82 0.16 12.43
C LYS A 133 15.03 0.43 11.53
N ASP A 134 15.22 -0.40 10.51
CA ASP A 134 16.31 -0.32 9.54
C ASP A 134 15.87 0.49 8.31
N CYS A 135 14.59 0.84 8.21
CA CYS A 135 14.07 1.66 7.14
C CYS A 135 14.51 3.10 7.32
N GLY A 136 14.92 3.73 6.21
CA GLY A 136 15.36 5.12 6.20
C GLY A 136 14.22 6.10 6.46
N THR A 137 14.23 7.21 5.74
CA THR A 137 13.29 8.31 5.99
C THR A 137 11.83 7.89 5.83
N ARG A 138 11.01 8.12 6.87
CA ARG A 138 9.55 8.03 6.81
C ARG A 138 8.99 9.09 5.85
N GLN A 139 8.12 8.67 4.95
CA GLN A 139 7.42 9.58 4.04
C GLN A 139 6.19 10.16 4.73
N ARG A 140 5.99 11.48 4.59
CA ARG A 140 4.78 12.15 5.07
C ARG A 140 3.63 11.88 4.11
N VAL A 141 2.46 11.61 4.65
CA VAL A 141 1.22 11.40 3.89
C VAL A 141 0.49 12.74 3.82
N ARG A 142 0.15 13.16 2.61
CA ARG A 142 -0.65 14.36 2.33
C ARG A 142 -2.14 14.02 2.36
N LYS A 143 -2.53 12.92 1.70
CA LYS A 143 -3.93 12.51 1.54
C LYS A 143 -4.04 11.01 1.36
N VAL A 144 -5.17 10.45 1.81
CA VAL A 144 -5.58 9.07 1.52
C VAL A 144 -6.91 9.13 0.78
N ILE A 145 -6.98 8.42 -0.34
CA ILE A 145 -8.17 8.31 -1.19
C ILE A 145 -8.55 6.84 -1.22
N VAL A 146 -9.69 6.52 -0.61
CA VAL A 146 -10.28 5.17 -0.65
C VAL A 146 -11.26 5.10 -1.81
N HIS A 147 -11.29 3.97 -2.53
CA HIS A 147 -12.25 3.77 -3.60
C HIS A 147 -13.69 3.93 -3.07
N GLU A 148 -14.51 4.72 -3.78
CA GLU A 148 -15.86 5.12 -3.34
C GLU A 148 -16.80 3.94 -3.05
N ASN A 149 -16.62 2.84 -3.81
CA ASN A 149 -17.41 1.62 -3.67
C ASN A 149 -16.77 0.57 -2.74
N TRP A 150 -15.69 0.90 -2.03
CA TRP A 150 -15.11 -0.02 -1.06
C TRP A 150 -16.11 -0.37 0.04
N LYS A 151 -16.28 -1.67 0.30
CA LYS A 151 -17.11 -2.19 1.39
C LYS A 151 -16.35 -3.26 2.17
N ARG A 152 -16.16 -3.07 3.48
CA ARG A 152 -15.42 -4.04 4.31
C ARG A 152 -16.14 -5.38 4.42
N CYS A 153 -17.44 -5.35 4.67
CA CYS A 153 -18.26 -6.55 4.80
C CYS A 153 -19.34 -6.50 3.72
N VAL A 154 -19.28 -7.47 2.82
CA VAL A 154 -20.24 -7.67 1.74
C VAL A 154 -21.01 -8.95 2.03
N GLN A 155 -22.33 -8.89 2.16
CA GLN A 155 -23.15 -10.09 2.35
C GLN A 155 -23.21 -10.87 1.03
N SER A 156 -22.73 -12.11 1.02
CA SER A 156 -22.82 -13.01 -0.14
C SER A 156 -24.28 -13.31 -0.55
N SER A 157 -25.22 -13.18 0.38
CA SER A 157 -26.66 -13.41 0.17
C SER A 157 -27.40 -12.29 -0.58
N VAL A 158 -26.73 -11.18 -0.90
CA VAL A 158 -27.35 -10.00 -1.53
C VAL A 158 -27.06 -9.90 -3.04
N PHE A 159 -26.09 -10.66 -3.56
CA PHE A 159 -25.74 -10.61 -4.98
C PHE A 159 -26.43 -11.73 -5.75
N PRO A 160 -27.36 -11.42 -6.69
CA PRO A 160 -27.77 -12.40 -7.67
C PRO A 160 -26.51 -12.77 -8.46
N ASN A 161 -26.13 -14.05 -8.45
CA ASN A 161 -24.94 -14.63 -9.12
C ASN A 161 -23.62 -14.70 -8.31
N ASN A 162 -23.63 -14.47 -6.98
CA ASN A 162 -22.45 -14.71 -6.11
C ASN A 162 -21.20 -13.86 -6.44
N GLN A 163 -21.31 -12.82 -7.29
CA GLN A 163 -20.21 -11.92 -7.60
C GLN A 163 -20.15 -10.78 -6.57
N VAL A 164 -19.25 -10.92 -5.60
CA VAL A 164 -19.01 -9.94 -4.55
C VAL A 164 -17.90 -8.98 -5.00
N GLU A 165 -18.28 -7.78 -5.45
CA GLU A 165 -17.34 -6.70 -5.75
C GLU A 165 -16.99 -5.93 -4.47
N VAL A 166 -15.75 -6.09 -4.00
CA VAL A 166 -15.33 -5.49 -2.72
C VAL A 166 -14.63 -4.14 -2.95
N HIS A 167 -14.08 -3.86 -4.14
CA HIS A 167 -13.30 -2.65 -4.48
C HIS A 167 -12.21 -2.28 -3.46
N ASP A 168 -11.37 -3.25 -3.05
CA ASP A 168 -10.32 -3.10 -2.03
C ASP A 168 -9.11 -2.29 -2.52
N LEU A 169 -9.34 -1.02 -2.86
CA LEU A 169 -8.37 -0.17 -3.51
C LEU A 169 -8.30 1.20 -2.85
N ALA A 170 -7.08 1.68 -2.61
CA ALA A 170 -6.83 3.03 -2.13
C ALA A 170 -5.51 3.58 -2.66
N ILE A 171 -5.43 4.90 -2.72
CA ILE A 171 -4.23 5.66 -3.06
C ILE A 171 -3.81 6.49 -1.86
N ILE A 172 -2.53 6.41 -1.51
CA ILE A 172 -1.88 7.34 -0.58
C ILE A 172 -1.09 8.35 -1.41
N GLU A 173 -1.42 9.63 -1.30
CA GLU A 173 -0.62 10.74 -1.83
C GLU A 173 0.42 11.14 -0.77
N LEU A 174 1.70 11.08 -1.15
CA LEU A 174 2.83 11.50 -0.34
C LEU A 174 3.00 13.02 -0.43
N GLU A 175 3.57 13.63 0.61
CA GLU A 175 3.85 15.07 0.64
C GLU A 175 4.93 15.50 -0.38
N ASN A 176 5.95 14.66 -0.57
CA ASN A 176 7.09 14.98 -1.43
C ASN A 176 7.31 13.87 -2.46
N ASP A 177 7.83 14.26 -3.61
CA ASP A 177 8.25 13.33 -4.66
C ASP A 177 9.44 12.49 -4.19
N ILE A 178 9.35 11.19 -4.44
CA ILE A 178 10.41 10.25 -4.16
C ILE A 178 11.44 10.29 -5.28
N SER A 179 12.69 10.53 -4.91
CA SER A 179 13.82 10.44 -5.83
C SER A 179 13.94 9.02 -6.40
N TYR A 180 14.14 8.94 -7.72
CA TYR A 180 14.37 7.68 -8.44
C TYR A 180 15.53 6.84 -7.90
N LYS A 181 16.47 7.48 -7.18
CA LYS A 181 17.60 6.79 -6.52
C LYS A 181 17.18 5.99 -5.29
N ARG A 182 16.02 6.31 -4.69
CA ARG A 182 15.48 5.62 -3.50
C ARG A 182 14.46 4.56 -3.89
N ALA A 183 13.58 4.88 -4.83
CA ALA A 183 12.50 4.02 -5.29
C ALA A 183 12.07 4.45 -6.69
N SER A 184 11.59 3.50 -7.49
CA SER A 184 11.00 3.74 -8.81
C SER A 184 9.60 3.13 -8.85
N PRO A 185 8.66 3.71 -9.62
CA PRO A 185 7.30 3.21 -9.69
C PRO A 185 7.19 1.89 -10.45
N ILE A 186 6.17 1.08 -10.15
CA ILE A 186 5.75 -0.04 -11.00
C ILE A 186 4.80 0.46 -12.09
N CYS A 187 4.75 -0.22 -13.24
CA CYS A 187 3.78 0.10 -14.27
C CYS A 187 2.38 -0.37 -13.89
N LEU A 188 1.38 0.44 -14.23
CA LEU A 188 -0.02 0.00 -14.18
C LEU A 188 -0.35 -0.82 -15.43
N PRO A 189 -1.18 -1.88 -15.31
CA PRO A 189 -1.61 -2.67 -16.45
C PRO A 189 -2.50 -1.84 -17.39
N SER A 190 -2.48 -2.18 -18.68
CA SER A 190 -3.56 -1.77 -19.58
C SER A 190 -4.78 -2.66 -19.39
N GLU A 191 -5.96 -2.17 -19.76
CA GLU A 191 -7.23 -2.91 -19.63
C GLU A 191 -7.19 -4.28 -20.32
N ASN A 192 -6.48 -4.39 -21.44
CA ASN A 192 -6.36 -5.61 -22.24
C ASN A 192 -5.09 -6.42 -21.95
N LEU A 193 -4.38 -6.13 -20.85
CA LEU A 193 -3.16 -6.86 -20.51
C LEU A 193 -3.49 -8.33 -20.21
N ARG A 194 -2.86 -9.24 -20.98
CA ARG A 194 -2.93 -10.67 -20.68
C ARG A 194 -2.03 -10.99 -19.48
N ILE A 195 -2.65 -11.48 -18.41
CA ILE A 195 -1.95 -11.89 -17.20
C ILE A 195 -1.03 -13.08 -17.53
N GLN A 196 0.22 -12.99 -17.09
CA GLN A 196 1.20 -14.06 -17.25
C GLN A 196 0.82 -15.28 -16.42
N ARG A 197 1.29 -16.46 -16.83
CA ARG A 197 1.05 -17.72 -16.08
C ARG A 197 1.66 -17.72 -14.67
N VAL A 198 2.75 -16.98 -14.48
CA VAL A 198 3.48 -16.90 -13.21
C VAL A 198 3.55 -15.44 -12.77
N LEU A 199 3.25 -15.19 -11.51
CA LEU A 199 3.29 -13.85 -10.90
C LEU A 199 4.21 -13.85 -9.68
N HIS A 200 4.76 -12.68 -9.38
CA HIS A 200 5.64 -12.46 -8.25
C HIS A 200 4.96 -11.54 -7.24
N GLY A 201 4.76 -12.01 -6.00
CA GLY A 201 4.20 -11.20 -4.92
C GLY A 201 5.24 -10.90 -3.86
N ALA A 202 5.60 -9.64 -3.65
CA ALA A 202 6.50 -9.25 -2.56
C ALA A 202 5.75 -8.47 -1.48
N GLY A 203 6.12 -8.63 -0.22
CA GLY A 203 5.51 -7.86 0.85
C GLY A 203 6.12 -8.09 2.22
N SER A 204 5.62 -7.34 3.20
CA SER A 204 5.92 -7.55 4.62
C SER A 204 4.79 -8.37 5.25
N GLY A 205 4.85 -9.69 5.07
CA GLY A 205 3.80 -10.63 5.49
C GLY A 205 4.32 -11.64 6.51
N ARG A 206 3.38 -12.40 7.12
CA ARG A 206 3.76 -13.58 7.90
C ARG A 206 3.96 -14.77 6.96
N ASP A 207 5.17 -15.29 6.88
CA ASP A 207 5.45 -16.62 6.35
C ASP A 207 5.14 -17.67 7.44
N GLU A 208 4.13 -18.50 7.21
CA GLU A 208 3.75 -19.56 8.15
C GLU A 208 4.80 -20.69 8.22
N ALA A 209 5.77 -20.69 7.29
CA ALA A 209 6.87 -21.66 7.27
C ALA A 209 8.07 -21.28 8.16
N GLU A 210 8.13 -20.07 8.75
CA GLU A 210 9.24 -19.72 9.65
C GLU A 210 9.04 -20.29 11.08
N PRO A 211 10.06 -20.96 11.65
CA PRO A 211 9.97 -21.58 12.97
C PRO A 211 9.82 -20.53 14.09
N VAL A 212 8.95 -20.84 15.06
CA VAL A 212 8.78 -20.02 16.28
C VAL A 212 9.97 -20.25 17.21
N VAL A 213 10.94 -19.33 17.19
CA VAL A 213 12.10 -19.39 18.09
C VAL A 213 11.80 -18.68 19.42
N GLY A 214 11.76 -19.42 20.53
CA GLY A 214 11.73 -18.87 21.89
C GLY A 214 10.38 -18.34 22.37
N GLY A 215 9.26 -18.85 21.84
CA GLY A 215 7.90 -18.47 22.30
C GLY A 215 7.48 -17.04 21.95
N GLN A 216 8.35 -16.24 21.34
CA GLN A 216 8.06 -14.92 20.80
C GLN A 216 8.13 -14.93 19.28
N ARG A 217 7.05 -14.48 18.63
CA ARG A 217 7.01 -14.30 17.17
C ARG A 217 7.81 -13.05 16.82
N ARG A 218 8.93 -13.20 16.11
CA ARG A 218 9.74 -12.07 15.64
C ARG A 218 8.95 -11.26 14.58
N PRO A 219 9.12 -9.92 14.51
CA PRO A 219 8.61 -9.15 13.39
C PRO A 219 9.23 -9.67 12.10
N MET A 220 8.40 -10.08 11.14
CA MET A 220 8.87 -10.78 9.96
C MET A 220 9.50 -9.84 8.92
N PRO A 221 10.50 -10.34 8.20
CA PRO A 221 11.19 -9.60 7.17
C PRO A 221 10.35 -9.42 5.90
N LEU A 222 10.74 -8.45 5.07
CA LEU A 222 10.26 -8.37 3.69
C LEU A 222 10.64 -9.63 2.90
N SER A 223 9.62 -10.34 2.43
CA SER A 223 9.76 -11.62 1.72
C SER A 223 8.98 -11.61 0.40
N LEU A 224 9.54 -12.31 -0.59
CA LEU A 224 8.97 -12.57 -1.90
C LEU A 224 8.26 -13.92 -1.83
N ILE A 225 6.96 -13.94 -2.02
CA ILE A 225 6.15 -15.14 -2.20
C ILE A 225 5.98 -15.37 -3.72
N LEU A 226 6.41 -16.54 -4.18
CA LEU A 226 6.21 -17.00 -5.55
C LEU A 226 4.94 -17.88 -5.55
N ARG A 227 3.98 -17.57 -6.42
CA ARG A 227 2.81 -18.42 -6.69
C ARG A 227 2.66 -18.64 -8.18
#